data_AF-A0A3D5ZMW7-F1
#
_entry.id   AF-A0A3D5ZMW7-F1
#
_cell.length_a   1.000
_cell.length_b   1.000
_cell.length_c   1.000
_cell.angle_alpha   90.00
_cell.angle_beta   90.00
_cell.angle_gamma   90.00
#
_symmetry.space_group_name_H-M   'P 1'
#
loop_
_entity.id
_entity.type
_entity.pdbx_description
1 polymer ?
#
loop_
_entity_poly.entity_id
_entity_poly.type
_entity_poly.pdbx_seq_one_letter_code
_entity_poly.pdbx_strand_id
1 'polypeptide(L)'
;MNTLQKTSNLIIILVLTLCLSFAFSDIALAEIDDYSVAKYAGSGGFSLYVNAGGKLYSVGDNAYGCLGVGSDVSHIDPQFVADNVTIVAAGEESFAFAVCNRQLFAWGKNVSGQLGLGNVCESVSKPTRVDVGFTPTAVACGKRHTLLLSDDGTVYAAGNNEYGQLGVPSQYAKDSVQRSFCKVAATDKKIVQIAAAEYTSYVLTDNGEVYAFGDNYYGELGAGDEVDKSPKNSVAYKCDIDEKVTEISASGSNAMALTQSGKVYVWGDNKSGQIAAGQENRYAVPQQIVDFKQDDASVDIVAKKILCCGTTNYIISSEGKLFAFGVNRNNNCGFDTGGNPVTIATKVQFYAPINLQEKKAAGASEAELDALPVDTTKKAEPILKDFAGGCSARVFVVDSSDKTWSMGDNGFAQLCSGNMATSTVPVQSTLFRVKQYDGVFVEKDYMTWPIIFLCLVAATMIAYIIVAEIKRKKTKQKQKD
;
A
#
# COMPACT_ATOMS: atom_id res chain seq x y z
N MET A 1 -57.44 -7.66 40.61
CA MET A 1 -56.53 -8.54 39.82
C MET A 1 -56.13 -7.91 38.50
N ASN A 2 -57.08 -7.44 37.68
CA ASN A 2 -56.79 -6.82 36.37
C ASN A 2 -55.90 -5.56 36.41
N THR A 3 -56.01 -4.74 37.46
CA THR A 3 -55.22 -3.49 37.55
C THR A 3 -53.75 -3.75 37.83
N LEU A 4 -53.42 -4.69 38.73
CA LEU A 4 -52.03 -5.06 39.06
C LEU A 4 -51.32 -5.74 37.89
N GLN A 5 -52.02 -6.58 37.13
CA GLN A 5 -51.45 -7.25 35.96
C GLN A 5 -51.14 -6.25 34.83
N LYS A 6 -51.97 -5.22 34.68
CA LYS A 6 -51.68 -4.09 33.78
C LYS A 6 -50.45 -3.29 34.24
N THR A 7 -50.29 -3.03 35.54
CA THR A 7 -49.13 -2.29 36.06
C THR A 7 -47.82 -3.08 35.89
N SER A 8 -47.83 -4.39 36.15
CA SER A 8 -46.66 -5.25 35.93
C SER A 8 -46.28 -5.34 34.45
N ASN A 9 -47.24 -5.44 33.54
CA ASN A 9 -46.97 -5.44 32.11
C ASN A 9 -46.41 -4.09 31.63
N LEU A 10 -46.90 -2.97 32.19
CA LEU A 10 -46.42 -1.64 31.84
C LEU A 10 -44.96 -1.42 32.29
N ILE A 11 -44.59 -1.91 33.48
CA ILE A 11 -43.22 -1.85 33.99
C ILE A 11 -42.28 -2.72 33.15
N ILE A 12 -42.70 -3.92 32.76
CA ILE A 12 -41.93 -4.80 31.87
C ILE A 12 -41.69 -4.12 30.52
N ILE A 13 -42.71 -3.50 29.94
CA ILE A 13 -42.59 -2.77 28.68
C ILE A 13 -41.63 -1.58 28.84
N LEU A 14 -41.72 -0.81 29.92
CA LEU A 14 -40.84 0.34 30.15
C LEU A 14 -39.38 -0.08 30.30
N VAL A 15 -39.11 -1.16 31.04
CA VAL A 15 -37.76 -1.71 31.21
C VAL A 15 -37.21 -2.25 29.89
N LEU A 16 -38.03 -2.96 29.11
CA LEU A 16 -37.63 -3.42 27.77
C LEU A 16 -37.33 -2.24 26.84
N THR A 17 -38.14 -1.18 26.88
CA THR A 17 -37.97 0.01 26.02
C THR A 17 -36.71 0.80 26.40
N LEU A 18 -36.40 0.91 27.70
CA LEU A 18 -35.16 1.50 28.20
C LEU A 18 -33.94 0.65 27.81
N CYS A 19 -33.99 -0.66 28.00
CA CYS A 19 -32.92 -1.57 27.57
C CYS A 19 -32.70 -1.54 26.05
N LEU A 20 -33.76 -1.46 25.25
CA LEU A 20 -33.67 -1.24 23.80
C LEU A 20 -33.05 0.12 23.50
N SER A 21 -33.44 1.20 24.18
CA SER A 21 -32.86 2.53 23.94
C SER A 21 -31.37 2.63 24.30
N PHE A 22 -30.91 1.93 25.35
CA PHE A 22 -29.49 1.83 25.69
C PHE A 22 -28.72 0.93 24.72
N ALA A 23 -29.34 -0.17 24.26
CA ALA A 23 -28.78 -0.99 23.20
C ALA A 23 -28.67 -0.24 21.86
N PHE A 24 -29.58 0.70 21.57
CA PHE A 24 -29.52 1.55 20.38
C PHE A 24 -28.58 2.76 20.54
N SER A 25 -28.33 3.26 21.76
CA SER A 25 -27.37 4.35 21.98
C SER A 25 -25.91 3.89 21.92
N ASP A 26 -25.64 2.62 22.28
CA ASP A 26 -24.32 1.98 22.12
C ASP A 26 -24.12 1.35 20.74
N ILE A 27 -25.14 1.37 19.87
CA ILE A 27 -24.91 1.47 18.42
C ILE A 27 -24.43 2.90 18.16
N ALA A 28 -23.24 3.21 18.69
CA ALA A 28 -22.36 4.14 18.02
C ALA A 28 -22.39 3.72 16.56
N LEU A 29 -22.79 4.63 15.68
CA LEU A 29 -22.51 4.53 14.25
C LEU A 29 -21.07 4.04 14.17
N ALA A 30 -20.88 2.75 13.91
CA ALA A 30 -19.57 2.21 13.61
C ALA A 30 -19.18 3.05 12.41
N GLU A 31 -18.23 3.95 12.63
CA GLU A 31 -17.68 4.81 11.61
C GLU A 31 -17.37 3.84 10.47
N ILE A 32 -18.14 3.94 9.39
CA ILE A 32 -17.86 3.15 8.20
C ILE A 32 -16.55 3.75 7.75
N ASP A 33 -15.45 3.15 8.19
CA ASP A 33 -14.12 3.56 7.81
C ASP A 33 -14.17 3.66 6.29
N ASP A 34 -14.01 4.88 5.76
CA ASP A 34 -13.84 5.05 4.34
C ASP A 34 -12.50 4.39 4.05
N TYR A 35 -12.60 3.22 3.46
CA TYR A 35 -11.45 2.41 3.20
C TYR A 35 -10.91 2.61 1.77
N SER A 36 -11.31 3.67 1.08
CA SER A 36 -10.61 4.07 -0.15
C SER A 36 -9.10 4.16 0.12
N VAL A 37 -8.28 3.49 -0.71
CA VAL A 37 -6.82 3.52 -0.56
C VAL A 37 -6.33 4.88 -1.04
N ALA A 38 -5.91 5.74 -0.11
CA ALA A 38 -5.32 7.03 -0.42
C ALA A 38 -3.82 6.92 -0.70
N LYS A 39 -3.11 5.98 -0.04
CA LYS A 39 -1.68 5.74 -0.23
C LYS A 39 -1.35 4.26 -0.10
N TYR A 40 -0.36 3.81 -0.86
CA TYR A 40 0.13 2.44 -0.81
C TYR A 40 1.66 2.42 -0.85
N ALA A 41 2.23 1.46 -0.14
CA ALA A 41 3.63 1.06 -0.32
C ALA A 41 3.73 -0.47 -0.19
N GLY A 42 4.52 -1.10 -1.05
CA GLY A 42 4.63 -2.55 -1.11
C GLY A 42 6.05 -3.04 -1.32
N SER A 43 6.33 -4.23 -0.83
CA SER A 43 7.57 -4.97 -1.08
C SER A 43 7.25 -6.43 -1.36
N GLY A 44 8.25 -7.25 -1.70
CA GLY A 44 8.08 -8.62 -2.18
C GLY A 44 7.09 -9.45 -1.34
N GLY A 45 7.15 -9.32 -0.01
CA GLY A 45 6.33 -10.09 0.93
C GLY A 45 5.18 -9.34 1.61
N PHE A 46 5.14 -8.00 1.65
CA PHE A 46 4.14 -7.26 2.44
C PHE A 46 3.61 -6.00 1.76
N SER A 47 2.53 -5.44 2.29
CA SER A 47 1.88 -4.23 1.77
C SER A 47 1.33 -3.36 2.89
N LEU A 48 1.40 -2.05 2.68
CA LEU A 48 0.96 -0.98 3.56
C LEU A 48 -0.10 -0.15 2.84
N TYR A 49 -1.20 0.15 3.54
CA TYR A 49 -2.34 0.90 3.01
C TYR A 49 -2.67 2.03 3.96
N VAL A 50 -2.83 3.24 3.44
CA VAL A 50 -3.41 4.35 4.18
C VAL A 50 -4.75 4.67 3.56
N ASN A 51 -5.80 4.70 4.38
CA ASN A 51 -7.12 5.10 3.92
C ASN A 51 -7.28 6.63 3.86
N ALA A 52 -8.41 7.13 3.35
CA ALA A 52 -8.68 8.58 3.30
C ALA A 52 -8.68 9.26 4.67
N GLY A 53 -8.98 8.51 5.74
CA GLY A 53 -8.93 8.99 7.13
C GLY A 53 -7.52 9.05 7.74
N GLY A 54 -6.48 8.58 7.04
CA GLY A 54 -5.11 8.54 7.55
C GLY A 54 -4.78 7.32 8.42
N LYS A 55 -5.66 6.32 8.49
CA LYS A 55 -5.41 5.05 9.19
C LYS A 55 -4.54 4.14 8.30
N LEU A 56 -3.45 3.64 8.89
CA LEU A 56 -2.51 2.72 8.27
C LEU A 56 -2.85 1.28 8.63
N TYR A 57 -2.95 0.44 7.60
CA TYR A 57 -3.09 -1.00 7.69
C TYR A 57 -1.95 -1.72 6.97
N SER A 58 -1.62 -2.93 7.42
CA SER A 58 -0.58 -3.78 6.83
C SER A 58 -1.07 -5.20 6.61
N VAL A 59 -0.60 -5.87 5.54
CA VAL A 59 -0.90 -7.28 5.25
C VAL A 59 0.30 -7.95 4.58
N GLY A 60 0.40 -9.27 4.70
CA GLY A 60 1.37 -10.12 4.02
C GLY A 60 2.35 -10.83 4.98
N ASP A 61 3.53 -11.13 4.46
CA ASP A 61 4.66 -11.67 5.18
C ASP A 61 5.10 -10.74 6.32
N ASN A 62 5.49 -11.34 7.44
CA ASN A 62 5.93 -10.62 8.63
C ASN A 62 7.15 -11.24 9.31
N ALA A 63 7.93 -12.08 8.60
CA ALA A 63 9.09 -12.75 9.18
C ALA A 63 10.11 -11.82 9.87
N TYR A 64 10.16 -10.54 9.45
CA TYR A 64 11.01 -9.50 10.03
C TYR A 64 10.23 -8.41 10.78
N GLY A 65 8.98 -8.65 11.15
CA GLY A 65 8.16 -7.64 11.82
C GLY A 65 7.77 -6.46 10.92
N CYS A 66 7.86 -6.61 9.59
CA CYS A 66 7.58 -5.57 8.59
C CYS A 66 6.12 -5.11 8.51
N LEU A 67 5.20 -5.81 9.17
CA LEU A 67 3.84 -5.34 9.36
C LEU A 67 3.72 -4.31 10.50
N GLY A 68 4.69 -4.23 11.41
CA GLY A 68 4.67 -3.22 12.48
C GLY A 68 3.66 -3.49 13.59
N VAL A 69 3.09 -4.71 13.64
CA VAL A 69 2.04 -5.09 14.61
C VAL A 69 2.60 -5.61 15.94
N GLY A 70 3.91 -5.60 16.12
CA GLY A 70 4.57 -6.10 17.33
C GLY A 70 4.70 -7.61 17.43
N SER A 71 4.54 -8.30 16.31
CA SER A 71 4.79 -9.74 16.14
C SER A 71 5.61 -9.98 14.86
N ASP A 72 6.04 -11.22 14.67
CA ASP A 72 6.65 -11.77 13.45
C ASP A 72 5.67 -12.68 12.68
N VAL A 73 4.39 -12.67 13.07
CA VAL A 73 3.35 -13.53 12.49
C VAL A 73 2.81 -12.87 11.23
N SER A 74 2.82 -13.59 10.11
CA SER A 74 2.25 -13.14 8.84
C SER A 74 0.73 -13.09 8.90
N HIS A 75 0.13 -12.10 8.23
CA HIS A 75 -1.31 -11.88 8.22
C HIS A 75 -1.83 -11.78 6.79
N ILE A 76 -2.90 -12.49 6.47
CA ILE A 76 -3.58 -12.41 5.17
C ILE A 76 -4.79 -11.45 5.22
N ASP A 77 -5.11 -10.94 6.41
CA ASP A 77 -6.10 -9.90 6.67
C ASP A 77 -5.41 -8.59 7.11
N PRO A 78 -5.95 -7.41 6.77
CA PRO A 78 -5.32 -6.14 7.12
C PRO A 78 -5.28 -5.92 8.63
N GLN A 79 -4.10 -5.67 9.14
CA GLN A 79 -3.86 -5.31 10.53
C GLN A 79 -3.70 -3.81 10.67
N PHE A 80 -4.37 -3.21 11.64
CA PHE A 80 -4.18 -1.80 11.97
C PHE A 80 -2.80 -1.57 12.60
N VAL A 81 -2.10 -0.52 12.16
CA VAL A 81 -0.74 -0.18 12.62
C VAL A 81 -0.69 1.17 13.31
N ALA A 82 -1.25 2.21 12.68
CA ALA A 82 -1.17 3.58 13.16
C ALA A 82 -2.30 4.45 12.57
N ASP A 83 -2.51 5.62 13.16
CA ASP A 83 -3.47 6.63 12.69
C ASP A 83 -2.75 7.94 12.35
N ASN A 84 -3.41 8.88 11.67
CA ASN A 84 -2.86 10.17 11.24
C ASN A 84 -1.56 10.02 10.42
N VAL A 85 -1.52 9.01 9.55
CA VAL A 85 -0.40 8.72 8.66
C VAL A 85 -0.51 9.54 7.37
N THR A 86 0.58 10.21 7.00
CA THR A 86 0.65 11.11 5.84
C THR A 86 1.60 10.63 4.76
N ILE A 87 2.57 9.79 5.09
CA ILE A 87 3.52 9.18 4.14
C ILE A 87 3.75 7.74 4.59
N VAL A 88 3.82 6.82 3.64
CA VAL A 88 4.26 5.44 3.85
C VAL A 88 5.30 5.07 2.80
N ALA A 89 6.27 4.26 3.19
CA ALA A 89 7.27 3.70 2.29
C ALA A 89 7.62 2.27 2.73
N ALA A 90 7.91 1.41 1.76
CA ALA A 90 8.29 0.03 1.98
C ALA A 90 9.58 -0.24 1.20
N GLY A 91 10.57 -0.83 1.87
CA GLY A 91 11.83 -1.24 1.27
C GLY A 91 11.84 -2.72 0.90
N GLU A 92 12.73 -3.08 -0.02
CA GLU A 92 12.75 -4.42 -0.64
C GLU A 92 13.03 -5.54 0.38
N GLU A 93 13.94 -5.33 1.33
CA GLU A 93 14.24 -6.33 2.37
C GLU A 93 13.36 -6.18 3.62
N SER A 94 12.04 -6.15 3.44
CA SER A 94 11.07 -6.27 4.53
C SER A 94 11.26 -5.22 5.64
N PHE A 95 11.31 -3.94 5.25
CA PHE A 95 11.30 -2.81 6.18
C PHE A 95 10.41 -1.68 5.70
N ALA A 96 9.97 -0.84 6.62
CA ALA A 96 8.93 0.13 6.36
C ALA A 96 9.11 1.41 7.17
N PHE A 97 8.51 2.47 6.64
CA PHE A 97 8.46 3.78 7.26
C PHE A 97 7.05 4.36 7.17
N ALA A 98 6.70 5.16 8.17
CA ALA A 98 5.54 6.03 8.11
C ALA A 98 5.86 7.41 8.71
N VAL A 99 5.31 8.46 8.11
CA VAL A 99 5.24 9.78 8.76
C VAL A 99 3.85 9.93 9.38
N CYS A 100 3.81 9.89 10.71
CA CYS A 100 2.62 9.95 11.54
C CYS A 100 2.74 11.15 12.47
N ASN A 101 1.72 11.99 12.57
CA ASN A 101 1.74 13.16 13.45
C ASN A 101 3.01 14.03 13.30
N ARG A 102 3.45 14.23 12.05
CA ARG A 102 4.67 14.96 11.69
C ARG A 102 6.01 14.34 12.16
N GLN A 103 5.99 13.08 12.62
CA GLN A 103 7.16 12.35 13.10
C GLN A 103 7.43 11.13 12.21
N LEU A 104 8.70 10.78 12.05
CA LEU A 104 9.13 9.61 11.30
C LEU A 104 9.16 8.38 12.22
N PHE A 105 8.54 7.29 11.77
CA PHE A 105 8.60 5.98 12.38
C PHE A 105 9.14 4.96 11.38
N ALA A 106 9.90 3.99 11.89
CA ALA A 106 10.52 2.93 11.10
C ALA A 106 10.37 1.57 11.81
N TRP A 107 10.23 0.49 11.03
CA TRP A 107 10.15 -0.89 11.53
C TRP A 107 10.53 -1.90 10.43
N GLY A 108 10.63 -3.17 10.79
CA GLY A 108 11.09 -4.25 9.93
C GLY A 108 12.58 -4.54 10.08
N LYS A 109 13.20 -5.08 9.02
CA LYS A 109 14.61 -5.48 9.00
C LYS A 109 15.58 -4.29 9.17
N ASN A 110 16.66 -4.46 9.94
CA ASN A 110 17.64 -3.39 10.19
C ASN A 110 19.12 -3.84 10.14
N VAL A 111 19.41 -4.90 9.39
CA VAL A 111 20.75 -5.52 9.35
C VAL A 111 21.84 -4.62 8.76
N SER A 112 21.44 -3.60 8.00
CA SER A 112 22.33 -2.63 7.36
C SER A 112 22.06 -1.21 7.86
N GLY A 113 21.37 -1.03 8.98
CA GLY A 113 21.06 0.29 9.52
C GLY A 113 20.05 1.07 8.68
N GLN A 114 19.31 0.42 7.78
CA GLN A 114 18.36 1.05 6.86
C GLN A 114 17.25 1.80 7.58
N LEU A 115 16.95 1.48 8.84
CA LEU A 115 15.95 2.19 9.64
C LEU A 115 16.46 3.54 10.18
N GLY A 116 17.77 3.78 10.17
CA GLY A 116 18.36 5.03 10.66
C GLY A 116 18.30 5.22 12.19
N LEU A 117 18.11 4.14 12.96
CA LEU A 117 17.92 4.14 14.42
C LEU A 117 19.20 4.33 15.25
N GLY A 118 20.37 4.48 14.60
CA GLY A 118 21.68 4.57 15.27
C GLY A 118 22.33 3.23 15.59
N ASN A 119 21.66 2.12 15.26
CA ASN A 119 22.16 0.75 15.47
C ASN A 119 21.86 -0.15 14.27
N VAL A 120 22.41 -1.36 14.31
CA VAL A 120 22.02 -2.49 13.46
C VAL A 120 21.40 -3.58 14.33
N CYS A 121 20.37 -4.24 13.84
CA CYS A 121 19.76 -5.41 14.47
C CYS A 121 19.07 -6.26 13.40
N GLU A 122 18.66 -7.48 13.73
CA GLU A 122 17.95 -8.33 12.79
C GLU A 122 16.65 -7.66 12.30
N SER A 123 15.82 -7.24 13.25
CA SER A 123 14.54 -6.59 12.97
C SER A 123 14.03 -5.73 14.14
N VAL A 124 13.01 -4.92 13.85
CA VAL A 124 12.24 -4.11 14.78
C VAL A 124 10.76 -4.32 14.46
N SER A 125 9.99 -5.00 15.31
CA SER A 125 8.61 -5.41 14.98
C SER A 125 7.51 -4.38 15.24
N LYS A 126 7.86 -3.21 15.80
CA LYS A 126 6.92 -2.12 16.10
C LYS A 126 7.43 -0.80 15.50
N PRO A 127 6.54 0.08 15.00
CA PRO A 127 6.89 1.44 14.62
C PRO A 127 7.70 2.11 15.72
N THR A 128 8.97 2.37 15.43
CA THR A 128 9.91 3.00 16.36
C THR A 128 10.26 4.37 15.82
N ARG A 129 10.16 5.38 16.66
CA ARG A 129 10.43 6.76 16.27
C ARG A 129 11.89 6.92 15.86
N VAL A 130 12.12 7.60 14.75
CA VAL A 130 13.46 7.99 14.26
C VAL A 130 13.62 9.49 14.44
N ASP A 131 14.58 9.91 15.26
CA ASP A 131 14.82 11.32 15.54
C ASP A 131 15.73 11.96 14.48
N VAL A 132 15.11 12.59 13.47
CA VAL A 132 15.81 13.31 12.39
C VAL A 132 15.78 14.84 12.54
N GLY A 133 15.02 15.37 13.49
CA GLY A 133 14.96 16.82 13.79
C GLY A 133 14.07 17.65 12.84
N PHE A 134 13.44 17.03 11.85
CA PHE A 134 12.48 17.65 10.92
C PHE A 134 11.35 16.67 10.58
N THR A 135 10.33 17.15 9.86
CA THR A 135 9.26 16.29 9.31
C THR A 135 9.58 16.01 7.84
N PRO A 136 9.87 14.76 7.45
CA PRO A 136 10.11 14.43 6.05
C PRO A 136 8.89 14.73 5.18
N THR A 137 9.12 15.29 3.99
CA THR A 137 8.11 15.51 2.95
C THR A 137 8.00 14.34 1.98
N ALA A 138 9.06 13.52 1.89
CA ALA A 138 9.06 12.24 1.17
C ALA A 138 10.00 11.24 1.84
N VAL A 139 9.71 9.96 1.63
CA VAL A 139 10.55 8.82 2.04
C VAL A 139 10.66 7.88 0.85
N ALA A 140 11.88 7.53 0.44
CA ALA A 140 12.13 6.55 -0.61
C ALA A 140 13.02 5.43 -0.06
N CYS A 141 12.66 4.19 -0.32
CA CYS A 141 13.36 3.01 0.20
C CYS A 141 13.90 2.17 -0.95
N GLY A 142 15.20 1.90 -0.93
CA GLY A 142 15.81 0.88 -1.78
C GLY A 142 15.85 -0.48 -1.09
N LYS A 143 16.83 -1.31 -1.45
CA LYS A 143 16.93 -2.67 -0.87
C LYS A 143 17.41 -2.72 0.57
N ARG A 144 18.42 -1.91 0.89
CA ARG A 144 19.04 -1.81 2.22
C ARG A 144 19.38 -0.37 2.60
N HIS A 145 18.74 0.60 1.98
CA HIS A 145 18.97 2.01 2.23
C HIS A 145 17.67 2.82 2.12
N THR A 146 17.69 4.01 2.72
CA THR A 146 16.54 4.91 2.75
C THR A 146 17.00 6.34 2.53
N LEU A 147 16.22 7.07 1.74
CA LEU A 147 16.32 8.51 1.56
C LEU A 147 15.14 9.21 2.24
N LEU A 148 15.41 10.37 2.82
CA LEU A 148 14.42 11.32 3.32
C LEU A 148 14.61 12.65 2.62
N LEU A 149 13.50 13.30 2.26
CA LEU A 149 13.48 14.68 1.77
C LEU A 149 12.92 15.58 2.87
N SER A 150 13.62 16.67 3.20
CA SER A 150 13.07 17.74 4.04
C SER A 150 12.31 18.78 3.22
N ASP A 151 11.59 19.67 3.91
CA ASP A 151 10.83 20.77 3.32
C ASP A 151 11.71 21.84 2.65
N ASP A 152 12.93 22.04 3.16
CA ASP A 152 13.93 22.93 2.57
C ASP A 152 14.62 22.36 1.30
N GLY A 153 14.32 21.11 0.94
CA GLY A 153 14.89 20.42 -0.22
C GLY A 153 16.24 19.74 0.06
N THR A 154 16.64 19.60 1.33
CA THR A 154 17.80 18.78 1.74
C THR A 154 17.45 17.29 1.73
N VAL A 155 18.37 16.45 1.27
CA VAL A 155 18.22 14.99 1.29
C VAL A 155 19.08 14.39 2.39
N TYR A 156 18.52 13.42 3.12
CA TYR A 156 19.23 12.62 4.12
C TYR A 156 19.17 11.15 3.76
N ALA A 157 20.21 10.40 4.09
CA ALA A 157 20.29 8.98 3.77
C ALA A 157 20.81 8.14 4.95
N ALA A 158 20.35 6.90 5.05
CA ALA A 158 20.83 5.89 6.00
C ALA A 158 20.80 4.51 5.35
N GLY A 159 21.58 3.57 5.90
CA GLY A 159 21.61 2.19 5.47
C GLY A 159 22.95 1.76 4.84
N ASN A 160 22.86 0.82 3.90
CA ASN A 160 23.99 0.31 3.14
C ASN A 160 24.52 1.35 2.14
N ASN A 161 25.84 1.44 2.03
CA ASN A 161 26.57 2.34 1.14
C ASN A 161 27.71 1.63 0.39
N GLU A 162 27.60 0.32 0.16
CA GLU A 162 28.65 -0.47 -0.51
C GLU A 162 28.96 0.03 -1.93
N TYR A 163 27.96 0.60 -2.59
CA TYR A 163 28.03 1.11 -3.96
C TYR A 163 27.95 2.64 -4.02
N GLY A 164 27.99 3.35 -2.88
CA GLY A 164 27.83 4.80 -2.84
C GLY A 164 26.37 5.29 -2.91
N GLN A 165 25.40 4.40 -2.73
CA GLN A 165 23.97 4.68 -2.90
C GLN A 165 23.36 5.65 -1.87
N LEU A 166 24.13 6.04 -0.84
CA LEU A 166 23.73 7.10 0.08
C LEU A 166 24.18 8.49 -0.38
N GLY A 167 25.06 8.58 -1.39
CA GLY A 167 25.62 9.86 -1.83
C GLY A 167 26.41 10.58 -0.73
N VAL A 168 26.97 9.83 0.23
CA VAL A 168 27.86 10.34 1.28
C VAL A 168 29.20 9.62 1.23
N PRO A 169 30.32 10.28 1.60
CA PRO A 169 31.62 9.63 1.62
C PRO A 169 31.58 8.42 2.55
N SER A 170 32.10 7.27 2.11
CA SER A 170 32.36 6.18 3.05
C SER A 170 33.48 6.64 3.98
N GLN A 171 33.11 7.13 5.16
CA GLN A 171 34.06 7.67 6.14
C GLN A 171 35.07 6.62 6.63
N TYR A 172 34.86 5.34 6.33
CA TYR A 172 35.81 4.27 6.62
C TYR A 172 35.74 3.16 5.56
N ALA A 173 36.89 2.77 5.00
CA ALA A 173 37.03 1.57 4.17
C ALA A 173 36.67 0.25 4.90
N LYS A 174 36.27 0.30 6.18
CA LYS A 174 35.89 -0.84 7.01
C LYS A 174 34.40 -0.92 7.35
N ASP A 175 33.61 0.14 7.14
CA ASP A 175 32.19 0.15 7.49
C ASP A 175 31.38 0.90 6.43
N SER A 176 30.77 0.15 5.51
CA SER A 176 29.89 0.63 4.45
C SER A 176 28.46 0.88 4.93
N VAL A 177 28.22 0.93 6.25
CA VAL A 177 26.89 1.09 6.83
C VAL A 177 26.76 2.42 7.59
N GLN A 178 25.75 3.20 7.22
CA GLN A 178 25.38 4.45 7.87
C GLN A 178 24.14 4.22 8.76
N ARG A 179 24.34 4.15 10.07
CA ARG A 179 23.29 3.72 11.04
C ARG A 179 22.29 4.81 11.41
N SER A 180 22.60 6.08 11.15
CA SER A 180 21.73 7.23 11.40
C SER A 180 21.65 8.09 10.16
N PHE A 181 20.50 8.73 9.92
CA PHE A 181 20.33 9.63 8.79
C PHE A 181 21.38 10.74 8.81
N CYS A 182 22.13 10.85 7.71
CA CYS A 182 23.09 11.93 7.49
C CYS A 182 22.77 12.64 6.18
N LYS A 183 23.16 13.91 6.09
CA LYS A 183 22.92 14.73 4.91
C LYS A 183 23.67 14.15 3.71
N VAL A 184 22.97 13.96 2.60
CA VAL A 184 23.54 13.59 1.31
C VAL A 184 24.44 14.74 0.83
N ALA A 185 25.71 14.44 0.58
CA ALA A 185 26.71 15.43 0.18
C ALA A 185 26.86 15.54 -1.35
N ALA A 186 26.16 14.69 -2.10
CA ALA A 186 26.32 14.54 -3.52
C ALA A 186 25.69 15.68 -4.35
N THR A 187 24.89 16.56 -3.74
CA THR A 187 24.24 17.69 -4.43
C THR A 187 24.10 18.91 -3.52
N ASP A 188 24.45 20.09 -4.03
CA ASP A 188 24.24 21.41 -3.42
C ASP A 188 22.93 22.08 -3.88
N LYS A 189 22.11 21.34 -4.64
CA LYS A 189 20.88 21.82 -5.27
C LYS A 189 19.66 21.61 -4.39
N LYS A 190 18.62 22.39 -4.66
CA LYS A 190 17.31 22.20 -4.03
C LYS A 190 16.60 21.01 -4.68
N ILE A 191 16.33 19.98 -3.87
CA ILE A 191 15.64 18.77 -4.32
C ILE A 191 14.13 18.89 -4.08
N VAL A 192 13.35 18.42 -5.05
CA VAL A 192 11.87 18.42 -5.00
C VAL A 192 11.28 17.01 -5.04
N GLN A 193 12.03 16.01 -5.48
CA GLN A 193 11.62 14.61 -5.45
C GLN A 193 12.82 13.69 -5.25
N ILE A 194 12.58 12.56 -4.58
CA ILE A 194 13.55 11.48 -4.36
C ILE A 194 12.96 10.16 -4.87
N ALA A 195 13.81 9.26 -5.37
CA ALA A 195 13.47 7.88 -5.68
C ALA A 195 14.64 6.96 -5.33
N ALA A 196 14.35 5.69 -5.00
CA ALA A 196 15.36 4.72 -4.65
C ALA A 196 15.05 3.38 -5.32
N ALA A 197 16.08 2.81 -5.95
CA ALA A 197 16.09 1.49 -6.55
C ALA A 197 16.87 0.51 -5.65
N GLU A 198 17.23 -0.68 -6.13
CA GLU A 198 17.87 -1.71 -5.31
C GLU A 198 19.14 -1.20 -4.61
N TYR A 199 20.07 -0.67 -5.41
CA TYR A 199 21.37 -0.14 -4.98
C TYR A 199 21.69 1.23 -5.59
N THR A 200 20.68 1.94 -6.09
CA THR A 200 20.84 3.26 -6.73
C THR A 200 19.79 4.21 -6.19
N SER A 201 20.15 5.47 -6.09
CA SER A 201 19.31 6.54 -5.58
C SER A 201 19.26 7.68 -6.59
N TYR A 202 18.11 8.36 -6.65
CA TYR A 202 17.85 9.44 -7.60
C TYR A 202 17.23 10.64 -6.89
N VAL A 203 17.61 11.82 -7.35
CA VAL A 203 17.06 13.10 -6.89
C VAL A 203 16.69 13.97 -8.08
N LEU A 204 15.53 14.62 -8.00
CA LEU A 204 15.05 15.60 -8.96
C LEU A 204 15.18 16.99 -8.35
N THR A 205 15.85 17.90 -9.05
CA THR A 205 16.00 19.29 -8.63
C THR A 205 14.81 20.14 -9.05
N ASP A 206 14.65 21.32 -8.44
CA ASP A 206 13.57 22.27 -8.77
C ASP A 206 13.65 22.85 -10.19
N ASN A 207 14.84 22.89 -10.79
CA ASN A 207 15.05 23.26 -12.19
C ASN A 207 14.84 22.08 -13.16
N GLY A 208 14.52 20.87 -12.67
CA GLY A 208 14.16 19.70 -13.46
C GLY A 208 15.35 18.90 -14.00
N GLU A 209 16.50 18.95 -13.31
CA GLU A 209 17.65 18.08 -13.57
C GLU A 209 17.56 16.83 -12.67
N VAL A 210 17.97 15.68 -13.21
CA VAL A 210 18.01 14.42 -12.46
C VAL A 210 19.46 14.07 -12.15
N TYR A 211 19.68 13.66 -10.91
CA TYR A 211 20.97 13.19 -10.43
C TYR A 211 20.83 11.80 -9.82
N ALA A 212 21.81 10.95 -10.05
CA ALA A 212 21.87 9.58 -9.56
C ALA A 212 23.16 9.29 -8.80
N PHE A 213 23.11 8.37 -7.83
CA PHE A 213 24.26 7.87 -7.08
C PHE A 213 24.02 6.43 -6.64
N GLY A 214 25.08 5.63 -6.58
CA GLY A 214 25.01 4.21 -6.25
C GLY A 214 25.58 3.31 -7.34
N ASP A 215 25.04 2.10 -7.43
CA ASP A 215 25.47 1.10 -8.41
C ASP A 215 25.15 1.53 -9.85
N ASN A 216 26.01 1.10 -10.78
CA ASN A 216 25.91 1.42 -12.20
C ASN A 216 26.21 0.21 -13.09
N TYR A 217 26.08 -1.00 -12.55
CA TYR A 217 26.46 -2.22 -13.26
C TYR A 217 25.62 -2.42 -14.54
N TYR A 218 24.37 -1.96 -14.53
CA TYR A 218 23.42 -1.99 -15.66
C TYR A 218 23.16 -0.59 -16.25
N GLY A 219 24.00 0.40 -15.95
CA GLY A 219 23.80 1.77 -16.46
C GLY A 219 22.74 2.57 -15.71
N GLU A 220 22.39 2.17 -14.49
CA GLU A 220 21.35 2.79 -13.66
C GLU A 220 21.59 4.28 -13.41
N LEU A 221 22.83 4.77 -13.47
CA LEU A 221 23.08 6.20 -13.29
C LEU A 221 22.58 7.06 -14.47
N GLY A 222 22.34 6.48 -15.63
CA GLY A 222 21.81 7.20 -16.80
C GLY A 222 22.72 8.33 -17.30
N ALA A 223 24.02 8.24 -17.04
CA ALA A 223 25.01 9.27 -17.35
C ALA A 223 25.92 8.89 -18.54
N GLY A 224 25.56 7.85 -19.30
CA GLY A 224 26.34 7.32 -20.41
C GLY A 224 27.46 6.38 -20.00
N ASP A 225 28.26 5.96 -21.00
CA ASP A 225 29.38 5.02 -20.85
C ASP A 225 30.60 5.63 -20.11
N GLU A 226 30.49 6.88 -19.67
CA GLU A 226 31.60 7.64 -19.05
C GLU A 226 31.81 7.34 -17.56
N VAL A 227 30.98 6.48 -16.95
CA VAL A 227 31.00 6.24 -15.51
C VAL A 227 31.44 4.82 -15.18
N ASP A 228 32.38 4.70 -14.23
CA ASP A 228 32.83 3.41 -13.68
C ASP A 228 31.62 2.57 -13.24
N LYS A 229 31.71 1.24 -13.33
CA LYS A 229 30.55 0.35 -13.17
C LYS A 229 29.96 0.34 -11.75
N SER A 230 30.69 0.83 -10.76
CA SER A 230 30.20 1.08 -9.40
C SER A 230 31.07 2.16 -8.75
N PRO A 231 30.78 3.46 -8.95
CA PRO A 231 31.59 4.52 -8.37
C PRO A 231 31.49 4.46 -6.85
N LYS A 232 32.55 4.00 -6.17
CA LYS A 232 32.60 3.86 -4.70
C LYS A 232 32.65 5.20 -3.94
N ASN A 233 32.25 6.29 -4.59
CA ASN A 233 32.44 7.66 -4.13
C ASN A 233 31.11 8.42 -4.05
N SER A 234 31.06 9.47 -3.23
CA SER A 234 29.88 10.30 -2.96
C SER A 234 29.52 11.27 -4.09
N VAL A 235 29.78 10.90 -5.34
CA VAL A 235 29.56 11.76 -6.50
C VAL A 235 28.18 11.49 -7.08
N ALA A 236 27.37 12.54 -7.23
CA ALA A 236 26.16 12.44 -8.01
C ALA A 236 26.48 12.64 -9.50
N TYR A 237 25.91 11.79 -10.33
CA TYR A 237 26.00 11.87 -11.78
C TYR A 237 24.71 12.47 -12.33
N LYS A 238 24.84 13.48 -13.18
CA LYS A 238 23.68 14.05 -13.86
C LYS A 238 23.22 13.08 -14.94
N CYS A 239 21.93 12.73 -14.95
CA CYS A 239 21.37 11.91 -16.02
C CYS A 239 21.27 12.70 -17.32
N ASP A 240 21.53 12.05 -18.44
CA ASP A 240 21.56 12.67 -19.78
C ASP A 240 20.15 12.79 -20.36
N ILE A 241 19.42 13.84 -19.92
CA ILE A 241 18.06 14.16 -20.38
C ILE A 241 18.00 15.63 -20.79
N ASP A 242 17.76 15.87 -22.08
CA ASP A 242 17.76 17.20 -22.71
C ASP A 242 16.48 18.03 -22.49
N GLU A 243 15.61 17.61 -21.57
CA GLU A 243 14.35 18.28 -21.29
C GLU A 243 14.09 18.36 -19.79
N LYS A 244 13.36 19.39 -19.36
CA LYS A 244 12.97 19.57 -17.96
C LYS A 244 12.14 18.39 -17.47
N VAL A 245 12.67 17.67 -16.48
CA VAL A 245 11.98 16.57 -15.79
C VAL A 245 11.03 17.12 -14.73
N THR A 246 9.85 16.50 -14.64
CA THR A 246 8.79 16.85 -13.68
C THR A 246 8.45 15.72 -12.71
N GLU A 247 8.78 14.47 -13.06
CA GLU A 247 8.58 13.32 -12.18
C GLU A 247 9.68 12.28 -12.42
N ILE A 248 10.17 11.64 -11.35
CA ILE A 248 11.08 10.49 -11.41
C ILE A 248 10.46 9.27 -10.72
N SER A 249 10.81 8.08 -11.18
CA SER A 249 10.46 6.81 -10.51
C SER A 249 11.59 5.81 -10.68
N ALA A 250 11.83 4.97 -9.68
CA ALA A 250 12.89 3.96 -9.74
C ALA A 250 12.53 2.74 -8.88
N SER A 251 12.92 1.55 -9.34
CA SER A 251 12.75 0.29 -8.61
C SER A 251 13.62 -0.80 -9.27
N GLY A 252 14.07 -1.79 -8.49
CA GLY A 252 14.98 -2.84 -8.98
C GLY A 252 16.26 -2.23 -9.54
N SER A 253 16.58 -2.52 -10.79
CA SER A 253 17.68 -1.89 -11.54
C SER A 253 17.18 -0.95 -12.65
N ASN A 254 15.95 -0.41 -12.51
CA ASN A 254 15.32 0.45 -13.52
C ASN A 254 15.05 1.85 -12.97
N ALA A 255 15.07 2.84 -13.85
CA ALA A 255 14.58 4.18 -13.56
C ALA A 255 13.84 4.79 -14.75
N MET A 256 12.93 5.71 -14.43
CA MET A 256 12.10 6.45 -15.36
C MET A 256 12.09 7.94 -15.01
N ALA A 257 11.99 8.77 -16.04
CA ALA A 257 11.75 10.20 -15.92
C ALA A 257 10.61 10.64 -16.85
N LEU A 258 9.74 11.50 -16.33
CA LEU A 258 8.68 12.18 -17.07
C LEU A 258 9.08 13.63 -17.27
N THR A 259 9.02 14.09 -18.50
CA THR A 259 9.36 15.47 -18.87
C THR A 259 8.13 16.37 -18.90
N GLN A 260 8.36 17.69 -18.91
CA GLN A 260 7.28 18.68 -18.97
C GLN A 260 6.42 18.58 -20.25
N SER A 261 6.97 18.10 -21.38
CA SER A 261 6.19 17.84 -22.59
C SER A 261 5.41 16.52 -22.56
N GLY A 262 5.54 15.72 -21.49
CA GLY A 262 4.88 14.44 -21.34
C GLY A 262 5.60 13.27 -22.04
N LYS A 263 6.88 13.43 -22.41
CA LYS A 263 7.72 12.31 -22.86
C LYS A 263 8.25 11.53 -21.67
N VAL A 264 8.43 10.24 -21.87
CA VAL A 264 8.95 9.31 -20.86
C VAL A 264 10.30 8.77 -21.30
N TYR A 265 11.29 8.86 -20.41
CA TYR A 265 12.63 8.29 -20.59
C TYR A 265 12.83 7.15 -19.61
N VAL A 266 13.52 6.08 -20.04
CA VAL A 266 13.80 4.88 -19.23
C VAL A 266 15.26 4.45 -19.42
N TRP A 267 15.91 3.97 -18.36
CA TRP A 267 17.27 3.43 -18.39
C TRP A 267 17.49 2.40 -17.27
N GLY A 268 18.66 1.76 -17.27
CA GLY A 268 19.00 0.65 -16.37
C GLY A 268 18.85 -0.73 -17.02
N ASP A 269 18.53 -1.77 -16.24
CA ASP A 269 18.50 -3.14 -16.75
C ASP A 269 17.48 -3.34 -17.89
N ASN A 270 17.95 -3.94 -18.99
CA ASN A 270 17.10 -4.27 -20.15
C ASN A 270 17.12 -5.75 -20.53
N LYS A 271 17.64 -6.64 -19.67
CA LYS A 271 17.70 -8.09 -19.97
C LYS A 271 16.35 -8.73 -20.29
N SER A 272 15.27 -8.11 -19.86
CA SER A 272 13.89 -8.55 -20.06
C SER A 272 13.02 -7.49 -20.77
N GLY A 273 13.62 -6.55 -21.51
CA GLY A 273 12.88 -5.53 -22.27
C GLY A 273 12.23 -4.43 -21.42
N GLN A 274 12.73 -4.18 -20.20
CA GLN A 274 12.19 -3.19 -19.27
C GLN A 274 12.31 -1.74 -19.77
N ILE A 275 13.14 -1.45 -20.77
CA ILE A 275 13.31 -0.10 -21.34
C ILE A 275 12.21 0.24 -22.35
N ALA A 276 11.65 -0.76 -23.04
CA ALA A 276 10.62 -0.59 -24.08
C ALA A 276 10.92 0.48 -25.16
N ALA A 277 12.20 0.74 -25.46
CA ALA A 277 12.65 1.74 -26.44
C ALA A 277 13.20 1.14 -27.76
N GLY A 278 12.93 -0.15 -28.04
CA GLY A 278 13.40 -0.82 -29.26
C GLY A 278 14.78 -1.48 -29.14
N GLN A 279 15.42 -1.77 -30.29
CA GLN A 279 16.55 -2.71 -30.46
C GLN A 279 17.96 -2.12 -30.21
N GLU A 280 18.10 -0.85 -29.82
CA GLU A 280 19.43 -0.30 -29.50
C GLU A 280 19.73 -0.45 -28.00
N ASN A 281 20.61 -1.40 -27.68
CA ASN A 281 21.09 -1.75 -26.33
C ASN A 281 21.93 -0.64 -25.67
N ARG A 282 21.39 0.58 -25.54
CA ARG A 282 22.03 1.69 -24.83
C ARG A 282 21.31 1.93 -23.50
N TYR A 283 21.51 1.01 -22.56
CA TYR A 283 20.92 1.05 -21.21
C TYR A 283 21.56 2.07 -20.27
N ALA A 284 22.79 2.52 -20.57
CA ALA A 284 23.52 3.51 -19.78
C ALA A 284 23.09 4.97 -20.04
N VAL A 285 22.21 5.21 -21.02
CA VAL A 285 21.67 6.54 -21.35
C VAL A 285 20.14 6.46 -21.31
N PRO A 286 19.45 7.45 -20.70
CA PRO A 286 17.99 7.60 -20.77
C PRO A 286 17.47 7.49 -22.21
N GLN A 287 16.68 6.46 -22.48
CA GLN A 287 16.04 6.24 -23.78
C GLN A 287 14.60 6.72 -23.74
N GLN A 288 14.20 7.55 -24.70
CA GLN A 288 12.81 7.94 -24.85
C GLN A 288 11.96 6.75 -25.33
N ILE A 289 10.81 6.49 -24.68
CA ILE A 289 9.80 5.59 -25.24
C ILE A 289 9.09 6.31 -26.38
N VAL A 290 9.16 5.72 -27.57
CA VAL A 290 8.52 6.24 -28.79
C VAL A 290 7.42 5.34 -29.32
N ASP A 291 7.39 4.06 -28.89
CA ASP A 291 6.43 3.08 -29.37
C ASP A 291 5.43 2.71 -28.27
N PHE A 292 4.18 3.13 -28.46
CA PHE A 292 3.05 2.70 -27.63
C PHE A 292 2.04 1.90 -28.44
N LYS A 293 1.43 0.90 -27.81
CA LYS A 293 0.38 0.07 -28.42
C LYS A 293 -0.95 0.20 -27.71
N GLN A 294 -2.02 0.35 -28.48
CA GLN A 294 -3.40 0.21 -28.03
C GLN A 294 -4.16 -0.63 -29.06
N ASP A 295 -4.75 -1.76 -28.63
CA ASP A 295 -5.54 -2.66 -29.49
C ASP A 295 -4.78 -3.05 -30.78
N ASP A 296 -3.51 -3.45 -30.63
CA ASP A 296 -2.54 -3.78 -31.69
C ASP A 296 -2.10 -2.63 -32.62
N ALA A 297 -2.69 -1.44 -32.50
CA ALA A 297 -2.27 -0.26 -33.24
C ALA A 297 -1.18 0.52 -32.49
N SER A 298 -0.22 1.06 -33.25
CA SER A 298 0.70 2.08 -32.74
C SER A 298 -0.05 3.37 -32.44
N VAL A 299 0.21 3.97 -31.28
CA VAL A 299 -0.39 5.22 -30.84
C VAL A 299 0.67 6.16 -30.27
N ASP A 300 0.43 7.45 -30.36
CA ASP A 300 1.18 8.46 -29.60
C ASP A 300 0.43 8.79 -28.31
N ILE A 301 1.15 9.03 -27.22
CA ILE A 301 0.56 9.48 -25.97
C ILE A 301 1.32 10.65 -25.37
N VAL A 302 0.62 11.47 -24.59
CA VAL A 302 1.22 12.38 -23.63
C VAL A 302 1.12 11.71 -22.26
N ALA A 303 2.25 11.45 -21.61
CA ALA A 303 2.26 10.87 -20.28
C ALA A 303 1.94 11.92 -19.20
N LYS A 304 1.30 11.49 -18.13
CA LYS A 304 0.92 12.31 -16.97
C LYS A 304 1.51 11.81 -15.66
N LYS A 305 1.73 10.49 -15.53
CA LYS A 305 2.33 9.84 -14.36
C LYS A 305 3.19 8.65 -14.79
N ILE A 306 4.25 8.38 -14.02
CA ILE A 306 5.17 7.23 -14.23
C ILE A 306 5.40 6.44 -12.94
N LEU A 307 5.56 5.12 -13.05
CA LEU A 307 5.87 4.26 -11.91
C LEU A 307 6.72 3.06 -12.32
N CYS A 308 7.89 2.94 -11.70
CA CYS A 308 8.66 1.71 -11.64
C CYS A 308 8.16 0.86 -10.45
N CYS A 309 7.91 -0.43 -10.69
CA CYS A 309 7.32 -1.34 -9.71
C CYS A 309 8.00 -2.72 -9.81
N GLY A 310 9.03 -2.95 -9.01
CA GLY A 310 9.95 -4.05 -9.22
C GLY A 310 10.67 -3.92 -10.57
N THR A 311 10.41 -4.86 -11.48
CA THR A 311 10.93 -4.88 -12.86
C THR A 311 9.84 -4.64 -13.92
N THR A 312 8.64 -4.24 -13.47
CA THR A 312 7.51 -3.84 -14.31
C THR A 312 7.34 -2.32 -14.22
N ASN A 313 7.00 -1.69 -15.33
CA ASN A 313 6.86 -0.23 -15.43
C ASN A 313 5.46 0.14 -15.92
N TYR A 314 4.94 1.25 -15.41
CA TYR A 314 3.60 1.74 -15.69
C TYR A 314 3.58 3.23 -16.04
N ILE A 315 2.68 3.61 -16.94
CA ILE A 315 2.45 4.99 -17.37
C ILE A 315 0.95 5.25 -17.38
N ILE A 316 0.50 6.37 -16.80
CA ILE A 316 -0.85 6.90 -17.04
C ILE A 316 -0.72 8.04 -18.04
N SER A 317 -1.47 7.97 -19.14
CA SER A 317 -1.54 9.05 -20.13
C SER A 317 -2.38 10.24 -19.65
N SER A 318 -2.31 11.37 -20.34
CA SER A 318 -3.15 12.55 -20.10
C SER A 318 -4.65 12.26 -20.25
N GLU A 319 -4.99 11.23 -21.03
CA GLU A 319 -6.36 10.71 -21.21
C GLU A 319 -6.80 9.77 -20.08
N GLY A 320 -5.92 9.45 -19.13
CA GLY A 320 -6.20 8.54 -18.03
C GLY A 320 -6.15 7.07 -18.42
N LYS A 321 -5.41 6.69 -19.48
CA LYS A 321 -5.21 5.29 -19.87
C LYS A 321 -3.92 4.73 -19.25
N LEU A 322 -3.95 3.49 -18.79
CA LEU A 322 -2.77 2.79 -18.26
C LEU A 322 -2.02 2.07 -19.37
N PHE A 323 -0.71 2.24 -19.42
CA PHE A 323 0.21 1.46 -20.23
C PHE A 323 1.19 0.73 -19.31
N ALA A 324 1.55 -0.51 -19.67
CA ALA A 324 2.50 -1.32 -18.92
C ALA A 324 3.53 -1.98 -19.84
N PHE A 325 4.74 -2.20 -19.31
CA PHE A 325 5.86 -2.87 -19.99
C PHE A 325 6.88 -3.42 -18.99
N GLY A 326 7.80 -4.24 -19.47
CA GLY A 326 8.83 -4.92 -18.69
C GLY A 326 8.48 -6.36 -18.35
N VAL A 327 8.93 -6.81 -17.18
CA VAL A 327 8.79 -8.22 -16.78
C VAL A 327 7.32 -8.57 -16.54
N ASN A 328 6.89 -9.71 -17.09
CA ASN A 328 5.50 -10.18 -17.01
C ASN A 328 5.33 -11.61 -16.46
N ARG A 329 6.27 -12.10 -15.64
CA ARG A 329 6.28 -13.51 -15.18
C ARG A 329 5.00 -13.95 -14.46
N ASN A 330 4.38 -13.06 -13.69
CA ASN A 330 3.11 -13.32 -12.99
C ASN A 330 1.96 -12.49 -13.59
N ASN A 331 2.04 -12.17 -14.88
CA ASN A 331 1.09 -11.29 -15.58
C ASN A 331 0.94 -9.90 -14.93
N ASN A 332 2.02 -9.41 -14.31
CA ASN A 332 2.06 -8.13 -13.60
C ASN A 332 1.81 -6.93 -14.52
N CYS A 333 2.10 -7.05 -15.83
CA CYS A 333 1.76 -6.03 -16.81
C CYS A 333 0.25 -6.01 -17.16
N GLY A 334 -0.55 -6.96 -16.65
CA GLY A 334 -1.97 -7.07 -16.97
C GLY A 334 -2.26 -7.82 -18.27
N PHE A 335 -1.32 -8.64 -18.75
CA PHE A 335 -1.45 -9.42 -19.98
C PHE A 335 -1.09 -10.88 -19.73
N ASP A 336 -1.81 -11.82 -20.35
CA ASP A 336 -1.42 -13.23 -20.38
C ASP A 336 -0.49 -13.49 -21.58
N THR A 337 0.81 -13.46 -21.33
CA THR A 337 1.85 -13.68 -22.35
C THR A 337 2.56 -15.02 -22.18
N GLY A 338 2.05 -15.91 -21.33
CA GLY A 338 2.77 -17.12 -20.89
C GLY A 338 4.08 -16.78 -20.14
N GLY A 339 4.11 -15.64 -19.44
CA GLY A 339 5.28 -15.17 -18.69
C GLY A 339 6.34 -14.41 -19.51
N ASN A 340 6.15 -14.28 -20.83
CA ASN A 340 7.06 -13.52 -21.69
C ASN A 340 6.99 -12.01 -21.38
N PRO A 341 8.12 -11.29 -21.37
CA PRO A 341 8.10 -9.85 -21.12
C PRO A 341 7.29 -9.04 -22.13
N VAL A 342 6.78 -7.89 -21.70
CA VAL A 342 6.08 -6.92 -22.56
C VAL A 342 7.10 -5.84 -22.95
N THR A 343 7.61 -5.91 -24.17
CA THR A 343 8.75 -5.08 -24.62
C THR A 343 8.34 -3.78 -25.31
N ILE A 344 7.04 -3.52 -25.43
CA ILE A 344 6.46 -2.30 -25.98
C ILE A 344 5.42 -1.81 -24.98
N ALA A 345 5.42 -0.52 -24.64
CA ALA A 345 4.45 0.06 -23.71
C ALA A 345 3.03 -0.15 -24.26
N THR A 346 2.26 -1.05 -23.64
CA THR A 346 0.97 -1.51 -24.17
C THR A 346 -0.16 -1.14 -23.23
N LYS A 347 -1.28 -0.64 -23.77
CA LYS A 347 -2.46 -0.27 -23.00
C LYS A 347 -3.03 -1.49 -22.27
N VAL A 348 -3.20 -1.37 -20.96
CA VAL A 348 -3.82 -2.41 -20.11
C VAL A 348 -5.34 -2.32 -20.20
N GLN A 349 -6.00 -3.46 -20.43
CA GLN A 349 -7.46 -3.55 -20.46
C GLN A 349 -8.02 -3.77 -19.05
N PHE A 350 -9.00 -2.95 -18.67
CA PHE A 350 -9.78 -3.13 -17.45
C PHE A 350 -11.08 -3.87 -17.75
N TYR A 351 -11.61 -4.56 -16.75
CA TYR A 351 -12.85 -5.33 -16.84
C TYR A 351 -13.78 -5.01 -15.67
N ALA A 352 -15.09 -5.06 -15.91
CA ALA A 352 -16.07 -4.78 -14.88
C ALA A 352 -15.99 -5.81 -13.75
N PRO A 353 -16.21 -5.41 -12.49
CA PRO A 353 -16.31 -6.37 -11.39
C PRO A 353 -17.48 -7.32 -11.61
N ILE A 354 -17.30 -8.58 -11.21
CA ILE A 354 -18.37 -9.57 -11.23
C ILE A 354 -19.42 -9.21 -10.17
N ASN A 355 -20.70 -9.30 -10.52
CA ASN A 355 -21.78 -9.23 -9.54
C ASN A 355 -21.87 -10.57 -8.78
N LEU A 356 -21.33 -10.62 -7.57
CA LEU A 356 -21.33 -11.82 -6.72
C LEU A 356 -22.75 -12.31 -6.39
N GLN A 357 -23.72 -11.39 -6.26
CA GLN A 357 -25.12 -11.76 -6.01
C GLN A 357 -25.72 -12.52 -7.19
N GLU A 358 -25.44 -12.06 -8.42
CA GLU A 358 -25.90 -12.74 -9.64
C GLU A 358 -25.23 -14.11 -9.83
N LYS A 359 -23.92 -14.22 -9.55
CA LYS A 359 -23.20 -15.51 -9.59
C LYS A 359 -23.72 -16.51 -8.56
N LYS A 360 -23.96 -16.06 -7.33
CA LYS A 360 -24.52 -16.89 -6.26
C LYS A 360 -25.96 -17.32 -6.59
N ALA A 361 -26.78 -16.41 -7.14
CA ALA A 361 -28.12 -16.73 -7.64
C ALA A 361 -28.11 -17.71 -8.82
N ALA A 362 -27.04 -17.71 -9.62
CA ALA A 362 -26.81 -18.65 -10.72
C ALA A 362 -26.24 -20.01 -10.27
N GLY A 363 -26.03 -20.23 -8.97
CA GLY A 363 -25.61 -21.52 -8.40
C GLY A 363 -24.09 -21.75 -8.37
N ALA A 364 -23.26 -20.69 -8.46
CA ALA A 364 -21.81 -20.81 -8.29
C ALA A 364 -21.45 -21.31 -6.88
N SER A 365 -20.53 -22.27 -6.80
CA SER A 365 -19.94 -22.78 -5.55
C SER A 365 -19.05 -21.75 -4.86
N GLU A 366 -18.81 -21.91 -3.56
CA GLU A 366 -17.88 -21.04 -2.79
C GLU A 366 -16.49 -21.00 -3.43
N ALA A 367 -15.99 -22.15 -3.92
CA ALA A 367 -14.71 -22.23 -4.63
C ALA A 367 -14.72 -21.49 -5.98
N GLU A 368 -15.86 -21.44 -6.68
CA GLU A 368 -16.01 -20.63 -7.89
C GLU A 368 -16.08 -19.14 -7.53
N LEU A 369 -16.80 -18.76 -6.49
CA LEU A 369 -16.85 -17.37 -6.01
C LEU A 369 -15.46 -16.88 -5.55
N ASP A 370 -14.66 -17.75 -4.92
CA ASP A 370 -13.27 -17.48 -4.52
C ASP A 370 -12.32 -17.39 -5.72
N ALA A 371 -12.59 -18.18 -6.78
CA ALA A 371 -11.74 -18.31 -7.96
C ALA A 371 -12.09 -17.35 -9.11
N LEU A 372 -13.15 -16.54 -9.02
CA LEU A 372 -13.65 -15.72 -10.14
C LEU A 372 -13.18 -14.25 -10.07
N PRO A 373 -12.07 -13.88 -10.75
CA PRO A 373 -11.73 -12.50 -11.06
C PRO A 373 -12.69 -11.94 -12.13
N VAL A 374 -12.85 -10.61 -12.15
CA VAL A 374 -13.53 -9.72 -13.15
C VAL A 374 -14.26 -10.34 -14.36
N ASP A 375 -15.41 -9.78 -14.73
CA ASP A 375 -16.19 -10.20 -15.90
C ASP A 375 -15.46 -9.81 -17.20
N THR A 376 -14.66 -10.74 -17.74
CA THR A 376 -13.83 -10.52 -18.93
C THR A 376 -14.65 -10.26 -20.20
N THR A 377 -15.95 -10.52 -20.17
CA THR A 377 -16.86 -10.17 -21.28
C THR A 377 -17.28 -8.70 -21.26
N LYS A 378 -17.12 -8.02 -20.11
CA LYS A 378 -17.48 -6.62 -19.91
C LYS A 378 -16.23 -5.79 -19.70
N LYS A 379 -15.75 -5.18 -20.79
CA LYS A 379 -14.67 -4.20 -20.72
C LYS A 379 -15.09 -2.99 -19.86
N ALA A 380 -14.17 -2.52 -19.03
CA ALA A 380 -14.24 -1.25 -18.33
C ALA A 380 -13.19 -0.30 -18.89
N GLU A 381 -13.50 0.99 -18.91
CA GLU A 381 -12.59 2.04 -19.38
C GLU A 381 -12.55 3.18 -18.34
N PRO A 382 -12.00 2.91 -17.13
CA PRO A 382 -11.88 3.93 -16.10
C PRO A 382 -10.89 5.02 -16.55
N ILE A 383 -11.22 6.28 -16.23
CA ILE A 383 -10.27 7.38 -16.40
C ILE A 383 -9.40 7.43 -15.16
N LEU A 384 -8.13 7.07 -15.31
CA LEU A 384 -7.17 6.94 -14.22
C LEU A 384 -6.54 8.29 -13.87
N LYS A 385 -6.32 8.52 -12.58
CA LYS A 385 -5.70 9.77 -12.09
C LYS A 385 -4.40 9.58 -11.36
N ASP A 386 -4.19 8.41 -10.74
CA ASP A 386 -3.00 8.13 -9.96
C ASP A 386 -2.73 6.63 -9.87
N PHE A 387 -1.53 6.27 -9.43
CA PHE A 387 -1.19 4.92 -9.01
C PHE A 387 -0.21 4.93 -7.85
N ALA A 388 -0.11 3.79 -7.20
CA ALA A 388 0.90 3.54 -6.21
C ALA A 388 1.39 2.10 -6.37
N GLY A 389 2.68 1.92 -6.12
CA GLY A 389 3.36 0.63 -6.18
C GLY A 389 4.54 0.63 -5.23
N GLY A 390 5.33 -0.43 -5.28
CA GLY A 390 6.60 -0.47 -4.57
C GLY A 390 7.55 -1.47 -5.22
N CYS A 391 8.51 -2.00 -4.46
CA CYS A 391 9.51 -2.93 -4.99
C CYS A 391 8.90 -4.27 -5.48
N SER A 392 7.65 -4.56 -5.10
CA SER A 392 6.89 -5.70 -5.60
C SER A 392 6.30 -5.42 -6.99
N ALA A 393 6.13 -6.44 -7.82
CA ALA A 393 5.43 -6.32 -9.10
C ALA A 393 3.89 -6.24 -8.94
N ARG A 394 3.43 -5.40 -8.01
CA ARG A 394 2.01 -5.17 -7.65
C ARG A 394 1.72 -3.69 -7.74
N VAL A 395 0.71 -3.32 -8.50
CA VAL A 395 0.32 -1.93 -8.69
C VAL A 395 -1.13 -1.72 -8.29
N PHE A 396 -1.37 -0.58 -7.63
CA PHE A 396 -2.67 -0.05 -7.32
C PHE A 396 -2.90 1.18 -8.18
N VAL A 397 -4.04 1.26 -8.82
CA VAL A 397 -4.40 2.34 -9.74
C VAL A 397 -5.70 2.94 -9.26
N VAL A 398 -5.74 4.27 -9.15
CA VAL A 398 -6.91 5.01 -8.67
C VAL A 398 -7.55 5.72 -9.84
N ASP A 399 -8.86 5.51 -10.02
CA ASP A 399 -9.64 6.22 -11.03
C ASP A 399 -10.17 7.57 -10.54
N SER A 400 -10.67 8.36 -11.49
CA SER A 400 -11.26 9.68 -11.24
C SER A 400 -12.47 9.68 -10.32
N SER A 401 -13.07 8.50 -10.05
CA SER A 401 -14.15 8.29 -9.08
C SER A 401 -13.68 7.73 -7.73
N ASP A 402 -12.37 7.78 -7.47
CA ASP A 402 -11.74 7.27 -6.24
C ASP A 402 -11.88 5.76 -6.03
N LYS A 403 -12.18 5.01 -7.09
CA LYS A 403 -12.12 3.54 -7.02
C LYS A 403 -10.70 3.08 -7.24
N THR A 404 -10.29 2.11 -6.43
CA THR A 404 -8.98 1.47 -6.52
C THR A 404 -9.08 0.17 -7.31
N TRP A 405 -8.09 -0.03 -8.18
CA TRP A 405 -7.87 -1.21 -8.98
C TRP A 405 -6.50 -1.78 -8.64
N SER A 406 -6.35 -3.09 -8.59
CA SER A 406 -5.10 -3.76 -8.23
C SER A 406 -4.78 -4.88 -9.22
N MET A 407 -3.50 -5.06 -9.55
CA MET A 407 -3.03 -6.20 -10.36
C MET A 407 -1.66 -6.69 -9.88
N GLY A 408 -1.33 -7.92 -10.27
CA GLY A 408 -0.05 -8.56 -10.00
C GLY A 408 -0.16 -9.77 -9.08
N ASP A 409 0.95 -10.13 -8.45
CA ASP A 409 1.04 -11.27 -7.53
C ASP A 409 0.19 -11.05 -6.27
N ASN A 410 -0.52 -12.09 -5.82
CA ASN A 410 -1.42 -12.02 -4.66
C ASN A 410 -1.25 -13.18 -3.66
N GLY A 411 -0.11 -13.88 -3.71
CA GLY A 411 0.13 -15.08 -2.88
C GLY A 411 -0.07 -14.90 -1.37
N PHE A 412 -0.08 -13.66 -0.85
CA PHE A 412 -0.38 -13.33 0.54
C PHE A 412 -1.56 -12.35 0.73
N ALA A 413 -2.55 -12.37 -0.18
CA ALA A 413 -3.72 -11.47 -0.16
C ALA A 413 -3.39 -9.96 -0.25
N GLN A 414 -2.20 -9.65 -0.79
CA GLN A 414 -1.63 -8.30 -0.88
C GLN A 414 -2.26 -7.41 -1.95
N LEU A 415 -3.20 -7.91 -2.75
CA LEU A 415 -3.97 -7.09 -3.67
C LEU A 415 -5.24 -6.51 -3.07
N CYS A 416 -5.59 -6.90 -1.84
CA CYS A 416 -6.85 -6.47 -1.24
C CYS A 416 -8.07 -6.81 -2.15
N SER A 417 -8.02 -7.98 -2.81
CA SER A 417 -9.06 -8.47 -3.74
C SER A 417 -10.13 -9.35 -3.07
N GLY A 418 -9.95 -9.68 -1.79
CA GLY A 418 -10.82 -10.60 -1.04
C GLY A 418 -10.40 -12.07 -1.16
N ASN A 419 -9.33 -12.38 -1.89
CA ASN A 419 -8.79 -13.72 -2.07
C ASN A 419 -7.25 -13.69 -2.15
N MET A 420 -6.63 -14.87 -2.27
CA MET A 420 -5.17 -15.05 -2.46
C MET A 420 -4.79 -15.31 -3.93
N ALA A 421 -5.73 -15.15 -4.86
CA ALA A 421 -5.51 -15.46 -6.28
C ALA A 421 -4.75 -14.31 -6.95
N THR A 422 -3.60 -14.64 -7.58
CA THR A 422 -2.86 -13.70 -8.43
C THR A 422 -3.76 -13.17 -9.54
N SER A 423 -3.76 -11.86 -9.73
CA SER A 423 -4.62 -11.22 -10.72
C SER A 423 -3.82 -10.85 -11.95
N THR A 424 -4.13 -11.50 -13.06
CA THR A 424 -3.49 -11.32 -14.37
C THR A 424 -4.02 -10.12 -15.14
N VAL A 425 -5.08 -9.48 -14.62
CA VAL A 425 -5.74 -8.29 -15.12
C VAL A 425 -6.07 -7.36 -13.95
N PRO A 426 -6.28 -6.05 -14.15
CA PRO A 426 -6.74 -5.16 -13.08
C PRO A 426 -8.09 -5.62 -12.51
N VAL A 427 -8.13 -5.84 -11.20
CA VAL A 427 -9.36 -6.15 -10.45
C VAL A 427 -9.69 -4.97 -9.55
N GLN A 428 -10.94 -4.53 -9.54
CA GLN A 428 -11.37 -3.50 -8.60
C GLN A 428 -11.24 -4.07 -7.17
N SER A 429 -10.43 -3.43 -6.33
CA SER A 429 -10.17 -3.90 -4.97
C SER A 429 -11.46 -3.88 -4.15
N THR A 430 -11.80 -5.01 -3.54
CA THR A 430 -13.06 -5.21 -2.80
C THR A 430 -12.85 -5.36 -1.30
N LEU A 431 -11.62 -5.48 -0.79
CA LEU A 431 -11.35 -5.90 0.60
C LEU A 431 -12.08 -5.08 1.66
N PHE A 432 -12.47 -3.88 1.31
CA PHE A 432 -13.18 -2.99 2.20
C PHE A 432 -14.70 -3.06 2.13
N ARG A 433 -15.24 -3.75 1.13
CA ARG A 433 -16.64 -4.19 1.06
C ARG A 433 -16.86 -5.56 1.71
N VAL A 434 -15.83 -6.39 1.87
CA VAL A 434 -16.01 -7.81 2.26
C VAL A 434 -16.49 -8.02 3.71
N LYS A 435 -16.40 -7.02 4.60
CA LYS A 435 -17.11 -7.08 5.90
C LYS A 435 -18.60 -6.69 5.83
N GLN A 436 -19.10 -6.37 4.65
CA GLN A 436 -20.52 -6.07 4.41
C GLN A 436 -21.21 -7.19 3.61
N TYR A 437 -20.75 -8.44 3.76
CA TYR A 437 -21.44 -9.62 3.26
C TYR A 437 -21.93 -10.48 4.42
N ASP A 438 -22.95 -9.97 5.09
CA ASP A 438 -24.25 -10.61 5.26
C ASP A 438 -25.01 -9.75 6.28
N GLY A 439 -26.33 -9.78 6.26
CA GLY A 439 -27.17 -9.21 7.33
C GLY A 439 -27.00 -9.93 8.68
N VAL A 440 -25.78 -10.36 9.00
CA VAL A 440 -25.35 -11.04 10.21
C VAL A 440 -24.17 -10.24 10.74
N PHE A 441 -24.42 -9.52 11.82
CA PHE A 441 -23.37 -8.90 12.62
C PHE A 441 -22.34 -9.98 12.99
N VAL A 442 -21.13 -9.90 12.43
CA VAL A 442 -19.98 -10.56 13.03
C VAL A 442 -19.60 -9.72 14.23
N GLU A 443 -20.28 -9.95 15.35
CA GLU A 443 -19.77 -9.57 16.66
C GLU A 443 -18.37 -10.16 16.78
N LYS A 444 -17.35 -9.30 16.91
CA LYS A 444 -16.17 -9.69 17.64
C LYS A 444 -16.66 -10.08 19.03
N ASP A 445 -16.57 -11.38 19.31
CA ASP A 445 -16.72 -11.93 20.65
C ASP A 445 -15.98 -11.06 21.68
N TYR A 446 -16.47 -11.12 22.92
CA TYR A 446 -15.99 -10.42 24.11
C TYR A 446 -16.61 -9.05 24.42
N MET A 447 -17.95 -8.91 24.47
CA MET A 447 -18.58 -8.10 25.55
C MET A 447 -20.11 -8.18 25.71
N THR A 448 -20.89 -8.77 24.79
CA THR A 448 -22.36 -8.70 24.85
C THR A 448 -23.03 -9.84 25.62
N TRP A 449 -22.46 -11.05 25.62
CA TRP A 449 -22.99 -12.18 26.38
C TRP A 449 -23.11 -11.97 27.91
N PRO A 450 -22.13 -11.36 28.61
CA PRO A 450 -22.25 -11.09 30.04
C PRO A 450 -23.39 -10.10 30.36
N ILE A 451 -23.60 -9.11 29.50
CA ILE A 451 -24.63 -8.08 29.69
C ILE A 451 -26.02 -8.67 29.42
N ILE A 452 -26.18 -9.43 28.34
CA ILE A 452 -27.44 -10.16 28.04
C ILE A 452 -27.75 -11.16 29.16
N PHE A 453 -26.75 -11.88 29.67
CA PHE A 453 -26.90 -12.81 30.79
C PHE A 453 -27.31 -12.08 32.08
N LEU A 454 -26.67 -10.95 32.43
CA LEU A 454 -27.06 -10.11 33.57
C LEU A 454 -28.48 -9.57 33.43
N CYS A 455 -28.89 -9.15 32.24
CA CYS A 455 -30.25 -8.70 31.96
C CYS A 455 -31.29 -9.83 32.12
N LEU A 456 -30.98 -11.04 31.64
CA LEU A 456 -31.85 -12.22 31.80
C LEU A 456 -31.98 -12.67 33.26
N VAL A 457 -30.88 -12.62 34.03
CA VAL A 457 -30.87 -12.92 35.47
C VAL A 457 -31.66 -11.87 36.25
N ALA A 458 -31.51 -10.59 35.92
CA ALA A 458 -32.30 -9.52 36.53
C ALA A 458 -33.81 -9.67 36.22
N ALA A 459 -34.17 -9.96 34.97
CA ALA A 459 -35.56 -10.17 34.56
C ALA A 459 -36.21 -11.37 35.28
N THR A 460 -35.48 -12.47 35.43
CA THR A 460 -35.97 -13.66 36.15
C THR A 460 -36.10 -13.42 37.66
N MET A 461 -35.16 -12.69 38.28
CA MET A 461 -35.28 -12.29 39.69
C MET A 461 -36.49 -11.37 39.93
N ILE A 462 -36.71 -10.39 39.05
CA ILE A 462 -37.86 -9.49 39.14
C ILE A 462 -39.18 -10.28 38.97
N ALA A 463 -39.26 -11.19 37.99
CA ALA A 463 -40.42 -12.06 37.82
C ALA A 463 -40.68 -12.94 39.05
N TYR A 464 -39.63 -13.48 39.67
CA TYR A 464 -39.74 -14.27 40.89
C TYR A 464 -40.28 -13.45 42.07
N ILE A 465 -39.78 -12.23 42.27
CA ILE A 465 -40.25 -11.32 43.32
C ILE A 465 -41.73 -10.96 43.10
N ILE A 466 -42.14 -10.68 41.86
CA ILE A 466 -43.54 -10.37 41.53
C ILE A 466 -44.44 -11.58 41.84
N VAL A 467 -44.05 -12.80 41.46
CA VAL A 467 -44.81 -14.02 41.74
C VAL A 467 -44.89 -14.30 43.24
N ALA A 468 -43.81 -14.10 43.97
CA ALA A 468 -43.77 -14.26 45.43
C ALA A 468 -44.73 -13.28 46.12
N GLU A 469 -44.75 -12.01 45.68
CA GLU A 469 -45.61 -10.98 46.25
C GLU A 469 -47.10 -11.21 45.92
N ILE A 470 -47.41 -11.72 44.73
CA ILE A 470 -48.77 -12.15 44.35
C ILE A 470 -49.23 -13.31 45.24
N LYS A 471 -48.38 -14.31 45.49
CA LYS A 471 -48.70 -15.41 46.41
C LYS A 471 -48.93 -14.90 47.83
N ARG A 472 -48.06 -14.01 48.32
CA ARG A 472 -48.17 -13.41 49.66
C ARG A 472 -49.48 -12.63 49.86
N LYS A 473 -49.92 -11.89 48.84
CA LYS A 473 -51.20 -11.17 48.86
C LYS A 473 -52.41 -12.11 48.80
N LYS A 474 -52.36 -13.22 48.03
CA LYS A 474 -53.42 -14.24 48.02
C LYS A 474 -53.56 -14.96 49.37
N THR A 475 -52.47 -15.23 50.07
CA THR A 475 -52.50 -15.85 51.41
C THR A 475 -53.10 -14.91 52.45
N LYS A 476 -52.81 -13.60 52.37
CA LYS A 476 -53.44 -12.59 53.25
C LYS A 476 -54.92 -12.36 52.95
N GLN A 477 -55.38 -12.55 51.71
CA GLN A 477 -56.79 -12.47 51.33
C GLN A 477 -57.59 -13.65 51.91
N LYS A 478 -57.04 -14.87 51.84
CA LYS A 478 -57.61 -16.09 52.45
C LYS A 478 -57.64 -16.12 53.97
N GLN A 479 -56.96 -15.18 54.64
CA GLN A 479 -57.00 -15.02 56.11
C GLN A 479 -57.98 -13.92 56.56
N LYS A 480 -58.61 -13.21 55.61
CA LYS A 480 -59.60 -12.15 55.87
C LYS A 480 -61.01 -12.50 55.38
N ASP A 481 -61.15 -13.59 54.64
CA ASP A 481 -62.41 -14.29 54.35
C ASP A 481 -62.49 -15.52 55.26
#